data_AF-A0A3M2KXV2-F1
#
_entry.id   AF-A0A3M2KXV2-F1
#
_cell.length_a   1.000
_cell.length_b   1.000
_cell.length_c   1.000
_cell.angle_alpha   90.00
_cell.angle_beta   90.00
_cell.angle_gamma   90.00
#
_symmetry.space_group_name_H-M   'P 1'
#
loop_
_entity.id
_entity.type
_entity.pdbx_description
1 polymer ?
#
loop_
_entity_poly.entity_id
_entity_poly.type
_entity_poly.pdbx_seq_one_letter_code
_entity_poly.pdbx_strand_id
1 'polypeptide(L)'
;MIATAAVAAAATFWGAGPAAAAGSTTISPAGAHAQLKNIGNMTFTLGTFTATCTTMVANGQVPASPGNHNAAGPVSITAAPPSISGCSINAPFTSISSITTSGTWTISAQNGSPITGSLIIPTGGVVVKTSGLATCTVTVAPSGPATVNGTFANGTNSTTNPSTITPNSGQTVPFTATGGGLCPTSGNATFNVKLGAYDTDNTATAITVGP
;
A
#
# COMPACT_ATOMS: atom_id res chain seq x y z
N MET A 1 14.92 39.09 58.81
CA MET A 1 15.54 38.81 57.50
C MET A 1 14.86 37.58 56.94
N ILE A 2 14.18 37.71 55.80
CA ILE A 2 13.27 36.70 55.24
C ILE A 2 14.09 35.72 54.39
N ALA A 3 13.97 34.42 54.69
CA ALA A 3 14.70 33.35 54.02
C ALA A 3 14.03 33.01 52.68
N THR A 4 14.74 33.30 51.58
CA THR A 4 14.37 32.89 50.22
C THR A 4 14.75 31.42 49.98
N ALA A 5 13.74 30.57 49.83
CA ALA A 5 13.89 29.18 49.40
C ALA A 5 14.00 29.11 47.86
N ALA A 6 15.11 28.59 47.35
CA ALA A 6 15.33 28.34 45.93
C ALA A 6 14.69 26.99 45.54
N VAL A 7 13.69 27.03 44.67
CA VAL A 7 13.08 25.83 44.07
C VAL A 7 13.93 25.42 42.86
N ALA A 8 14.65 24.30 42.97
CA ALA A 8 15.37 23.69 41.86
C ALA A 8 14.36 22.94 40.97
N ALA A 9 14.13 23.45 39.76
CA ALA A 9 13.34 22.77 38.74
C ALA A 9 14.19 21.66 38.09
N ALA A 10 13.86 20.39 38.37
CA ALA A 10 14.46 19.25 37.70
C ALA A 10 13.89 19.11 36.28
N ALA A 11 14.68 19.48 35.27
CA ALA A 11 14.37 19.20 33.88
C ALA A 11 14.53 17.70 33.61
N THR A 12 13.42 16.99 33.49
CA THR A 12 13.41 15.60 33.01
C THR A 12 13.54 15.62 31.49
N PHE A 13 14.75 15.35 30.99
CA PHE A 13 14.96 15.02 29.60
C PHE A 13 14.31 13.66 29.32
N TRP A 14 13.19 13.68 28.59
CA TRP A 14 12.62 12.48 27.99
C TRP A 14 13.58 12.02 26.90
N GLY A 15 14.43 11.06 27.24
CA GLY A 15 15.34 10.42 26.30
C GLY A 15 14.55 9.74 25.19
N ALA A 16 14.71 10.23 23.96
CA ALA A 16 14.46 9.41 22.78
C ALA A 16 15.43 8.21 22.87
N GLY A 17 14.89 7.02 23.13
CA GLY A 17 15.68 5.80 23.07
C GLY A 17 16.33 5.63 21.69
N PRO A 18 17.43 4.86 21.59
CA PRO A 18 18.10 4.64 20.32
C PRO A 18 17.10 4.11 19.29
N ALA A 19 16.99 4.79 18.15
CA ALA A 19 16.30 4.25 16.99
C ALA A 19 16.99 2.93 16.63
N ALA A 20 16.26 1.82 16.71
CA ALA A 20 16.79 0.54 16.25
C ALA A 20 17.25 0.70 14.81
N ALA A 21 18.53 0.42 14.53
CA ALA A 21 19.05 0.45 13.18
C ALA A 21 18.21 -0.48 12.30
N ALA A 22 17.71 0.03 11.17
CA ALA A 22 16.98 -0.80 10.22
C ALA A 22 17.86 -1.98 9.81
N GLY A 23 17.35 -3.19 9.98
CA GLY A 23 18.09 -4.41 9.62
C GLY A 23 18.35 -4.49 8.11
N SER A 24 19.30 -5.32 7.72
CA SER A 24 19.50 -5.63 6.30
C SER A 24 18.25 -6.29 5.72
N THR A 25 17.96 -5.98 4.46
CA THR A 25 16.82 -6.53 3.73
C THR A 25 17.29 -7.10 2.41
N THR A 26 16.90 -8.32 2.12
CA THR A 26 17.06 -8.99 0.83
C THR A 26 15.69 -9.49 0.36
N ILE A 27 15.33 -9.22 -0.89
CA ILE A 27 14.18 -9.86 -1.54
C ILE A 27 14.69 -10.96 -2.47
N SER A 28 14.14 -12.17 -2.34
CA SER A 28 14.53 -13.33 -3.15
C SER A 28 13.31 -13.98 -3.82
N PRO A 29 13.47 -14.62 -5.00
CA PRO A 29 14.72 -14.72 -5.77
C PRO A 29 15.05 -13.42 -6.52
N ALA A 30 16.34 -13.11 -6.64
CA ALA A 30 16.80 -11.94 -7.38
C ALA A 30 16.44 -12.05 -8.87
N GLY A 31 15.95 -10.97 -9.47
CA GLY A 31 15.59 -10.94 -10.90
C GLY A 31 14.29 -11.67 -11.26
N ALA A 32 13.61 -12.33 -10.31
CA ALA A 32 12.37 -13.05 -10.57
C ALA A 32 11.24 -12.10 -10.97
N HIS A 33 10.47 -12.49 -11.99
CA HIS A 33 9.22 -11.83 -12.34
C HIS A 33 8.18 -12.10 -11.24
N ALA A 34 7.58 -11.03 -10.75
CA ALA A 34 6.61 -11.07 -9.68
C ALA A 34 5.25 -10.57 -10.19
N GLN A 35 4.20 -11.31 -9.87
CA GLN A 35 2.83 -10.86 -10.04
C GLN A 35 2.22 -10.58 -8.67
N LEU A 36 1.67 -9.38 -8.50
CA LEU A 36 0.82 -9.06 -7.37
C LEU A 36 -0.61 -9.31 -7.74
N LYS A 37 -1.32 -10.04 -6.88
CA LYS A 37 -2.74 -10.30 -7.05
C LYS A 37 -3.47 -10.19 -5.73
N ASN A 38 -4.65 -9.57 -5.72
CA ASN A 38 -5.49 -9.56 -4.54
C ASN A 38 -5.94 -10.99 -4.14
N ILE A 39 -5.91 -11.27 -2.84
CA ILE A 39 -6.48 -12.45 -2.21
C ILE A 39 -7.78 -12.00 -1.53
N GLY A 40 -8.91 -12.50 -2.02
CA GLY A 40 -10.22 -11.97 -1.63
C GLY A 40 -10.49 -10.60 -2.27
N ASN A 41 -11.45 -9.86 -1.75
CA ASN A 41 -11.86 -8.59 -2.35
C ASN A 41 -10.94 -7.43 -1.94
N MET A 42 -10.78 -6.47 -2.85
CA MET A 42 -10.23 -5.16 -2.57
C MET A 42 -11.38 -4.18 -2.34
N THR A 43 -11.27 -3.32 -1.32
CA THR A 43 -12.29 -2.31 -1.02
C THR A 43 -11.69 -0.91 -0.91
N PHE A 44 -12.41 0.06 -1.45
CA PHE A 44 -12.12 1.48 -1.36
C PHE A 44 -13.30 2.18 -0.68
N THR A 45 -13.10 2.70 0.52
CA THR A 45 -14.17 3.33 1.31
C THR A 45 -13.99 4.83 1.41
N LEU A 46 -15.01 5.57 0.97
CA LEU A 46 -15.11 7.03 0.84
C LEU A 46 -16.35 7.49 1.62
N GLY A 47 -16.20 7.79 2.91
CA GLY A 47 -17.37 8.09 3.77
C GLY A 47 -18.31 6.89 3.85
N THR A 48 -19.54 7.02 3.35
CA THR A 48 -20.54 5.95 3.31
C THR A 48 -20.46 5.08 2.06
N PHE A 49 -19.69 5.50 1.05
CA PHE A 49 -19.52 4.76 -0.19
C PHE A 49 -18.35 3.77 -0.06
N THR A 50 -18.55 2.55 -0.53
CA THR A 50 -17.57 1.47 -0.59
C THR A 50 -17.62 0.88 -1.99
N ALA A 51 -16.54 1.07 -2.73
CA ALA A 51 -16.27 0.33 -3.96
C ALA A 51 -15.62 -1.00 -3.59
N THR A 52 -16.11 -2.10 -4.16
CA THR A 52 -15.56 -3.45 -3.99
C THR A 52 -15.13 -3.98 -5.34
N CYS A 53 -13.87 -4.37 -5.48
CA CYS A 53 -13.32 -4.97 -6.69
C CYS A 53 -12.85 -6.40 -6.40
N THR A 54 -13.19 -7.33 -7.29
CA THR A 54 -12.82 -8.74 -7.14
C THR A 54 -11.45 -9.05 -7.71
N THR A 55 -10.88 -8.19 -8.55
CA THR A 55 -9.59 -8.45 -9.20
C THR A 55 -8.73 -7.20 -9.27
N MET A 56 -7.48 -7.35 -8.86
CA MET A 56 -6.36 -6.43 -8.99
C MET A 56 -5.14 -7.28 -9.33
N VAL A 57 -4.50 -7.00 -10.46
CA VAL A 57 -3.27 -7.69 -10.89
C VAL A 57 -2.24 -6.65 -11.34
N ALA A 58 -1.03 -6.71 -10.80
CA ALA A 58 0.10 -5.91 -11.27
C ALA A 58 1.30 -6.83 -11.52
N ASN A 59 2.07 -6.56 -12.56
CA ASN A 59 3.32 -7.28 -12.84
C ASN A 59 4.50 -6.39 -12.49
N GLY A 60 5.52 -6.97 -11.87
CA GLY A 60 6.77 -6.32 -11.51
C GLY A 60 7.92 -7.32 -11.56
N GLN A 61 9.08 -6.90 -11.08
CA GLN A 61 10.27 -7.75 -11.05
C GLN A 61 11.07 -7.45 -9.79
N VAL A 62 11.48 -8.50 -9.08
CA VAL A 62 12.48 -8.36 -8.03
C VAL A 62 13.77 -7.84 -8.67
N PRO A 63 14.42 -6.79 -8.14
CA PRO A 63 15.68 -6.33 -8.69
C PRO A 63 16.69 -7.49 -8.85
N ALA A 64 17.56 -7.42 -9.86
CA ALA A 64 18.66 -8.36 -9.96
C ALA A 64 19.69 -8.08 -8.84
N SER A 65 20.46 -9.10 -8.46
CA SER A 65 21.58 -8.92 -7.51
C SER A 65 22.63 -7.98 -8.10
N PRO A 66 23.21 -7.05 -7.31
CA PRO A 66 23.04 -6.88 -5.85
C PRO A 66 21.88 -5.94 -5.44
N GLY A 67 21.12 -5.41 -6.40
CA GLY A 67 20.05 -4.43 -6.15
C GLY A 67 18.83 -4.97 -5.39
N ASN A 68 18.74 -6.29 -5.19
CA ASN A 68 17.72 -6.91 -4.35
C ASN A 68 18.06 -6.88 -2.86
N HIS A 69 19.18 -6.26 -2.47
CA HIS A 69 19.66 -6.15 -1.11
C HIS A 69 19.89 -4.69 -0.69
N ASN A 70 19.61 -4.40 0.58
CA ASN A 70 19.95 -3.14 1.24
C ASN A 70 20.43 -3.43 2.66
N ALA A 71 21.66 -3.03 2.98
CA ALA A 71 22.31 -3.35 4.26
C ALA A 71 21.69 -2.62 5.47
N ALA A 72 20.98 -1.51 5.24
CA ALA A 72 20.45 -0.65 6.30
C ALA A 72 19.11 -0.01 5.90
N GLY A 73 18.24 -0.75 5.22
CA GLY A 73 17.01 -0.18 4.72
C GLY A 73 16.14 -1.12 3.89
N PRO A 74 15.04 -0.59 3.34
CA PRO A 74 14.11 -1.37 2.55
C PRO A 74 14.68 -1.69 1.18
N VAL A 75 14.10 -2.71 0.56
CA VAL A 75 14.24 -3.01 -0.87
C VAL A 75 12.92 -2.75 -1.55
N SER A 76 12.98 -2.11 -2.72
CA SER A 76 11.79 -1.72 -3.49
C SER A 76 11.67 -2.53 -4.78
N ILE A 77 10.45 -2.94 -5.11
CA ILE A 77 10.04 -3.58 -6.36
C ILE A 77 9.18 -2.57 -7.10
N THR A 78 9.51 -2.31 -8.36
CA THR A 78 8.63 -1.53 -9.24
C THR A 78 7.66 -2.47 -9.96
N ALA A 79 6.44 -1.98 -10.17
CA ALA A 79 5.39 -2.69 -10.87
C ALA A 79 4.69 -1.77 -11.87
N ALA A 80 4.23 -2.38 -12.97
CA ALA A 80 3.33 -1.74 -13.91
C ALA A 80 2.01 -1.35 -13.22
N PRO A 81 1.25 -0.38 -13.79
CA PRO A 81 -0.07 -0.04 -13.30
C PRO A 81 -0.96 -1.29 -13.14
N PRO A 82 -1.65 -1.45 -11.99
CA PRO A 82 -2.48 -2.62 -11.75
C PRO A 82 -3.72 -2.62 -12.66
N SER A 83 -4.02 -3.75 -13.28
CA SER A 83 -5.33 -3.99 -13.89
C SER A 83 -6.36 -4.29 -12.80
N ILE A 84 -7.39 -3.45 -12.70
CA ILE A 84 -8.46 -3.59 -11.69
C ILE A 84 -9.78 -3.85 -12.40
N SER A 85 -10.53 -4.87 -11.96
CA SER A 85 -11.82 -5.24 -12.56
C SER A 85 -12.78 -5.91 -11.58
N GLY A 86 -14.01 -6.16 -12.05
CA GLY A 86 -15.08 -6.76 -11.25
C GLY A 86 -15.52 -5.85 -10.11
N CYS A 87 -15.66 -4.55 -10.40
CA CYS A 87 -15.93 -3.54 -9.40
C CYS A 87 -17.40 -3.18 -9.30
N SER A 88 -17.90 -3.09 -8.08
CA SER A 88 -19.23 -2.59 -7.73
C SER A 88 -19.13 -1.51 -6.67
N ILE A 89 -20.19 -0.72 -6.48
CA ILE A 89 -20.27 0.31 -5.45
C ILE A 89 -21.60 0.17 -4.70
N ASN A 90 -21.58 0.37 -3.38
CA ASN A 90 -22.79 0.35 -2.54
C ASN A 90 -23.60 1.67 -2.65
N ALA A 91 -23.79 2.18 -3.87
CA ALA A 91 -24.51 3.41 -4.15
C ALA A 91 -25.73 3.10 -5.04
N PRO A 92 -26.97 3.36 -4.57
CA PRO A 92 -28.17 3.13 -5.37
C PRO A 92 -28.11 3.86 -6.71
N PHE A 93 -28.51 3.18 -7.79
CA PHE A 93 -28.56 3.71 -9.16
C PHE A 93 -27.24 4.33 -9.66
N THR A 94 -26.12 3.93 -9.06
CA THR A 94 -24.78 4.37 -9.43
C THR A 94 -23.93 3.15 -9.75
N SER A 95 -23.13 3.24 -10.80
CA SER A 95 -22.24 2.14 -11.21
C SER A 95 -20.87 2.68 -11.54
N ILE A 96 -19.84 1.88 -11.29
CA ILE A 96 -18.46 2.20 -11.69
C ILE A 96 -18.40 1.98 -13.21
N SER A 97 -18.18 3.06 -13.96
CA SER A 97 -18.12 3.01 -15.42
C SER A 97 -16.72 2.68 -15.93
N SER A 98 -15.69 3.15 -15.25
CA SER A 98 -14.29 2.82 -15.58
C SER A 98 -13.38 2.97 -14.38
N ILE A 99 -12.33 2.14 -14.33
CA ILE A 99 -11.17 2.34 -13.47
C ILE A 99 -9.95 2.39 -14.37
N THR A 100 -9.15 3.42 -14.23
CA THR A 100 -7.88 3.58 -14.95
C THR A 100 -6.77 3.70 -13.93
N THR A 101 -5.70 2.94 -14.13
CA THR A 101 -4.50 3.04 -13.31
C THR A 101 -3.34 3.51 -14.17
N SER A 102 -2.41 4.25 -13.57
CA SER A 102 -1.28 4.84 -14.29
C SER A 102 -0.06 4.99 -13.40
N GLY A 103 1.08 5.30 -14.02
CA GLY A 103 2.35 5.52 -13.34
C GLY A 103 3.02 4.23 -12.86
N THR A 104 4.24 4.38 -12.35
CA THR A 104 4.98 3.26 -11.76
C THR A 104 4.54 3.08 -10.31
N TRP A 105 4.02 1.90 -10.00
CA TRP A 105 3.69 1.52 -8.63
C TRP A 105 4.91 0.91 -7.99
N THR A 106 5.06 1.11 -6.69
CA THR A 106 6.20 0.55 -5.95
C THR A 106 5.70 -0.25 -4.76
N ILE A 107 6.26 -1.43 -4.57
CA ILE A 107 6.21 -2.13 -3.29
C ILE A 107 7.54 -1.91 -2.62
N SER A 108 7.55 -1.59 -1.33
CA SER A 108 8.76 -1.59 -0.53
C SER A 108 8.58 -2.55 0.64
N ALA A 109 9.58 -3.38 0.89
CA ALA A 109 9.63 -4.27 2.03
C ALA A 109 10.89 -3.99 2.85
N GLN A 110 10.76 -4.10 4.17
CA GLN A 110 11.87 -3.97 5.11
C GLN A 110 11.82 -5.14 6.08
N ASN A 111 12.92 -5.89 6.10
CA ASN A 111 13.11 -6.99 7.03
C ASN A 111 13.10 -6.47 8.48
N GLY A 112 12.48 -7.25 9.36
CA GLY A 112 12.22 -6.89 10.75
C GLY A 112 11.27 -7.89 11.41
N SER A 113 10.89 -7.63 12.66
CA SER A 113 9.91 -8.44 13.40
C SER A 113 8.82 -7.52 13.98
N PRO A 114 7.69 -7.31 13.27
CA PRO A 114 7.31 -7.92 11.99
C PRO A 114 8.03 -7.31 10.76
N ILE A 115 8.01 -8.02 9.63
CA ILE A 115 8.47 -7.49 8.34
C ILE A 115 7.45 -6.45 7.87
N THR A 116 7.92 -5.25 7.56
CA THR A 116 7.04 -4.20 7.04
C THR A 116 6.96 -4.28 5.52
N GLY A 117 5.77 -4.03 4.99
CA GLY A 117 5.51 -3.91 3.56
C GLY A 117 4.78 -2.61 3.29
N SER A 118 4.96 -2.00 2.13
CA SER A 118 4.23 -0.79 1.76
C SER A 118 3.93 -0.80 0.27
N LEU A 119 2.77 -0.27 -0.08
CA LEU A 119 2.34 -0.03 -1.45
C LEU A 119 2.34 1.48 -1.69
N ILE A 120 3.10 1.92 -2.68
CA ILE A 120 3.21 3.33 -3.06
C ILE A 120 2.45 3.50 -4.37
N ILE A 121 1.37 4.26 -4.29
CA ILE A 121 0.52 4.68 -5.39
C ILE A 121 1.16 5.94 -5.99
N PRO A 122 1.49 5.97 -7.29
CA PRO A 122 2.02 7.17 -7.92
C PRO A 122 0.96 8.28 -7.96
N THR A 123 1.39 9.51 -8.20
CA THR A 123 0.49 10.66 -8.35
C THR A 123 -0.56 10.39 -9.43
N GLY A 124 -1.84 10.55 -9.10
CA GLY A 124 -2.97 10.26 -9.98
C GLY A 124 -3.07 8.77 -10.34
N GLY A 125 -2.47 7.88 -9.55
CA GLY A 125 -2.26 6.47 -9.91
C GLY A 125 -3.53 5.65 -10.11
N VAL A 126 -4.68 6.14 -9.63
CA VAL A 126 -6.01 5.56 -9.90
C VAL A 126 -7.00 6.68 -10.20
N VAL A 127 -7.76 6.53 -11.29
CA VAL A 127 -8.92 7.34 -11.62
C VAL A 127 -10.13 6.44 -11.76
N VAL A 128 -11.14 6.66 -10.93
CA VAL A 128 -12.43 5.95 -10.96
C VAL A 128 -13.48 6.89 -11.52
N LYS A 129 -14.23 6.43 -12.52
CA LYS A 129 -15.42 7.13 -13.00
C LYS A 129 -16.66 6.34 -12.63
N THR A 130 -17.69 7.06 -12.21
CA THR A 130 -19.01 6.52 -11.96
C THR A 130 -20.01 7.09 -12.95
N SER A 131 -21.14 6.38 -13.10
CA SER A 131 -22.26 6.75 -13.96
C SER A 131 -23.59 6.49 -13.24
N GLY A 132 -24.67 7.03 -13.79
CA GLY A 132 -26.00 6.97 -13.18
C GLY A 132 -26.29 8.23 -12.38
N LEU A 133 -26.86 8.07 -11.18
CA LEU A 133 -27.32 9.20 -10.36
C LEU A 133 -26.16 10.09 -9.88
N ALA A 134 -25.02 9.48 -9.54
CA ALA A 134 -23.78 10.18 -9.21
C ALA A 134 -22.76 9.97 -10.33
N THR A 135 -22.58 10.97 -11.19
CA THR A 135 -21.53 10.97 -12.22
C THR A 135 -20.30 11.68 -11.67
N CYS A 136 -19.33 10.90 -11.19
CA CYS A 136 -18.15 11.38 -10.50
C CYS A 136 -16.88 10.90 -11.17
N THR A 137 -15.85 11.74 -11.13
CA THR A 137 -14.46 11.35 -11.39
C THR A 137 -13.70 11.50 -10.09
N VAL A 138 -13.22 10.38 -9.56
CA VAL A 138 -12.42 10.29 -8.34
C VAL A 138 -10.98 9.97 -8.72
N THR A 139 -10.05 10.80 -8.28
CA THR A 139 -8.61 10.64 -8.51
C THR A 139 -7.91 10.37 -7.18
N VAL A 140 -7.21 9.23 -7.09
CA VAL A 140 -6.41 8.85 -5.92
C VAL A 140 -5.00 9.41 -6.06
N ALA A 141 -4.40 9.80 -4.93
CA ALA A 141 -3.07 10.41 -4.87
C ALA A 141 -2.94 11.67 -5.77
N PRO A 142 -3.86 12.65 -5.68
CA PRO A 142 -3.98 13.70 -6.70
C PRO A 142 -2.83 14.72 -6.70
N SER A 143 -2.17 14.95 -5.57
CA SER A 143 -1.13 15.98 -5.39
C SER A 143 0.29 15.42 -5.21
N GLY A 144 0.43 14.11 -5.07
CA GLY A 144 1.70 13.44 -4.84
C GLY A 144 1.50 11.94 -4.59
N PRO A 145 2.58 11.14 -4.59
CA PRO A 145 2.48 9.71 -4.29
C PRO A 145 1.85 9.46 -2.91
N ALA A 146 1.04 8.41 -2.81
CA ALA A 146 0.41 8.00 -1.57
C ALA A 146 0.94 6.63 -1.13
N THR A 147 1.32 6.51 0.14
CA THR A 147 1.85 5.26 0.70
C THR A 147 0.80 4.59 1.58
N VAL A 148 0.52 3.32 1.31
CA VAL A 148 -0.26 2.44 2.17
C VAL A 148 0.70 1.50 2.88
N ASN A 149 0.86 1.67 4.18
CA ASN A 149 1.73 0.83 4.99
C ASN A 149 1.03 -0.45 5.41
N GLY A 150 1.77 -1.54 5.50
CA GLY A 150 1.26 -2.85 5.82
C GLY A 150 2.31 -3.75 6.45
N THR A 151 1.89 -4.98 6.67
CA THR A 151 2.75 -6.06 7.12
C THR A 151 3.01 -7.01 5.95
N PHE A 152 4.27 -7.40 5.78
CA PHE A 152 4.66 -8.44 4.84
C PHE A 152 4.78 -9.77 5.60
N ALA A 153 4.27 -10.85 5.03
CA ALA A 153 4.46 -12.19 5.55
C ALA A 153 5.04 -13.08 4.46
N ASN A 154 6.17 -13.74 4.77
CA ASN A 154 6.78 -14.72 3.87
C ASN A 154 5.87 -15.93 3.69
N GLY A 155 5.69 -16.31 2.44
CA GLY A 155 5.08 -17.57 2.03
C GLY A 155 6.11 -18.68 1.89
N THR A 156 5.63 -19.85 1.47
CA THR A 156 6.45 -21.04 1.24
C THR A 156 6.51 -21.48 -0.22
N ASN A 157 5.51 -21.13 -1.02
CA ASN A 157 5.49 -21.37 -2.48
C ASN A 157 4.61 -20.34 -3.17
N SER A 158 4.74 -20.16 -4.48
CA SER A 158 3.99 -19.09 -5.16
C SER A 158 2.49 -19.37 -5.28
N THR A 159 2.02 -20.62 -5.27
CA THR A 159 0.65 -20.93 -5.75
C THR A 159 -0.37 -21.07 -4.64
N THR A 160 -0.04 -21.84 -3.60
CA THR A 160 -0.95 -22.20 -2.50
C THR A 160 -0.67 -21.42 -1.23
N ASN A 161 0.57 -20.95 -1.05
CA ASN A 161 0.97 -20.17 0.11
C ASN A 161 1.94 -19.05 -0.30
N PRO A 162 1.50 -18.10 -1.16
CA PRO A 162 2.32 -16.98 -1.59
C PRO A 162 2.66 -16.08 -0.40
N SER A 163 3.73 -15.30 -0.54
CA SER A 163 3.97 -14.20 0.39
C SER A 163 2.86 -13.16 0.28
N THR A 164 2.53 -12.49 1.38
CA THR A 164 1.39 -11.58 1.43
C THR A 164 1.74 -10.22 1.99
N ILE A 165 1.09 -9.19 1.46
CA ILE A 165 1.13 -7.82 1.96
C ILE A 165 -0.28 -7.46 2.39
N THR A 166 -0.42 -7.07 3.65
CA THR A 166 -1.71 -6.66 4.22
C THR A 166 -1.58 -5.25 4.80
N PRO A 167 -2.31 -4.24 4.29
CA PRO A 167 -2.39 -2.92 4.86
C PRO A 167 -2.71 -2.97 6.34
N ASN A 168 -2.07 -2.08 7.10
CA ASN A 168 -2.38 -1.91 8.50
C ASN A 168 -3.79 -1.33 8.65
N SER A 169 -4.41 -1.54 9.81
CA SER A 169 -5.73 -0.98 10.09
C SER A 169 -5.70 0.55 9.98
N GLY A 170 -6.75 1.12 9.38
CA GLY A 170 -6.93 2.56 9.29
C GLY A 170 -6.02 3.30 8.30
N GLN A 171 -5.29 2.59 7.43
CA GLN A 171 -4.55 3.25 6.36
C GLN A 171 -5.49 3.96 5.40
N THR A 172 -5.14 5.19 5.06
CA THR A 172 -5.93 6.00 4.13
C THR A 172 -5.05 6.59 3.04
N VAL A 173 -5.67 6.87 1.89
CA VAL A 173 -5.04 7.51 0.75
C VAL A 173 -5.84 8.77 0.35
N PRO A 174 -5.17 9.88 0.03
CA PRO A 174 -5.85 11.09 -0.38
C PRO A 174 -6.53 10.90 -1.73
N PHE A 175 -7.68 11.52 -1.91
CA PHE A 175 -8.39 11.56 -3.18
C PHE A 175 -9.00 12.93 -3.43
N THR A 176 -9.17 13.27 -4.71
CA THR A 176 -10.07 14.35 -5.15
C THR A 176 -11.25 13.76 -5.89
N ALA A 177 -12.40 14.40 -5.79
CA ALA A 177 -13.59 14.00 -6.50
C ALA A 177 -14.22 15.22 -7.17
N THR A 178 -14.65 15.04 -8.42
CA THR A 178 -15.29 16.07 -9.24
C THR A 178 -16.51 15.47 -9.93
N GLY A 179 -17.59 16.24 -10.10
CA GLY A 179 -18.81 15.76 -10.74
C GLY A 179 -20.08 16.43 -10.22
N GLY A 180 -21.23 15.80 -10.52
CA GLY A 180 -22.56 16.30 -10.13
C GLY A 180 -22.91 16.11 -8.65
N GLY A 181 -24.08 16.60 -8.23
CA GLY A 181 -24.41 16.92 -6.83
C GLY A 181 -24.28 15.83 -5.77
N LEU A 182 -24.26 14.53 -6.11
CA LEU A 182 -24.05 13.45 -5.14
C LEU A 182 -22.61 12.94 -5.06
N CYS A 183 -21.68 13.59 -5.78
CA CYS A 183 -20.27 13.23 -5.70
C CYS A 183 -19.71 13.56 -4.33
N PRO A 184 -18.90 12.65 -3.74
CA PRO A 184 -18.22 12.94 -2.49
C PRO A 184 -17.32 14.16 -2.66
N THR A 185 -17.08 14.89 -1.57
CA THR A 185 -16.03 15.90 -1.52
C THR A 185 -14.67 15.22 -1.43
N SER A 186 -13.63 15.90 -1.93
CA SER A 186 -12.23 15.47 -1.78
C SER A 186 -11.89 15.20 -0.31
N GLY A 187 -11.03 14.22 -0.05
CA GLY A 187 -10.71 13.80 1.31
C GLY A 187 -9.73 12.62 1.34
N ASN A 188 -9.92 11.73 2.32
CA ASN A 188 -9.14 10.51 2.48
C ASN A 188 -10.04 9.28 2.38
N ALA A 189 -9.57 8.27 1.66
CA ALA A 189 -10.28 7.02 1.47
C ALA A 189 -9.54 5.90 2.21
N THR A 190 -10.27 5.00 2.85
CA THR A 190 -9.68 3.79 3.42
C THR A 190 -9.47 2.76 2.31
N PHE A 191 -8.24 2.25 2.21
CA PHE A 191 -7.88 1.22 1.24
C PHE A 191 -7.59 -0.10 1.96
N ASN A 192 -8.40 -1.13 1.68
CA ASN A 192 -8.15 -2.47 2.20
C ASN A 192 -7.98 -3.44 1.03
N VAL A 193 -6.88 -4.19 1.05
CA VAL A 193 -6.60 -5.27 0.10
C VAL A 193 -5.62 -6.23 0.76
N LYS A 194 -5.80 -7.54 0.61
CA LYS A 194 -4.69 -8.46 0.88
C LYS A 194 -4.05 -8.81 -0.45
N LEU A 195 -2.77 -8.48 -0.64
CA LEU A 195 -2.05 -8.81 -1.86
C LEU A 195 -1.22 -10.08 -1.63
N GLY A 196 -1.27 -11.01 -2.56
CA GLY A 196 -0.28 -12.07 -2.69
C GLY A 196 0.79 -11.67 -3.70
N ALA A 197 2.05 -11.97 -3.41
CA ALA A 197 3.18 -11.86 -4.31
C ALA A 197 3.53 -13.26 -4.85
N TYR A 198 3.40 -13.41 -6.17
CA TYR A 198 3.54 -14.66 -6.89
C TYR A 198 4.81 -14.60 -7.76
N ASP A 199 5.68 -15.59 -7.64
CA ASP A 199 6.80 -15.81 -8.56
C ASP A 199 6.27 -16.48 -9.82
N THR A 200 6.31 -15.75 -10.94
CA THR A 200 5.78 -16.25 -12.22
C THR A 200 6.82 -17.05 -13.01
N ASP A 201 8.09 -16.98 -12.63
CA ASP A 201 9.16 -17.77 -13.24
C ASP A 201 9.24 -19.16 -12.62
N ASN A 202 9.00 -19.27 -11.31
CA ASN A 202 9.01 -20.53 -10.59
C ASN A 202 7.92 -20.63 -9.52
N THR A 203 6.88 -21.40 -9.82
CA THR A 203 5.74 -21.56 -8.92
C THR A 203 6.05 -22.32 -7.61
N ALA A 204 7.17 -23.04 -7.56
CA ALA A 204 7.59 -23.79 -6.37
C ALA A 204 8.26 -22.89 -5.32
N THR A 205 8.74 -21.70 -5.71
CA THR A 205 9.37 -20.73 -4.82
C THR A 205 8.43 -19.57 -4.52
N ALA A 206 8.51 -19.01 -3.31
CA ALA A 206 7.82 -17.77 -2.97
C ALA A 206 8.79 -16.58 -3.08
N ILE A 207 8.24 -15.40 -3.41
CA ILE A 207 8.98 -14.14 -3.25
C ILE A 207 9.10 -13.83 -1.76
N THR A 208 10.29 -13.93 -1.17
CA THR A 208 10.50 -13.78 0.27
C THR A 208 11.39 -12.60 0.63
N VAL A 209 11.25 -12.11 1.86
CA VAL A 209 12.02 -11.03 2.46
C VAL A 209 12.81 -11.61 3.63
N GLY A 210 14.12 -11.39 3.64
CA GLY A 210 15.02 -11.83 4.72
C GLY A 210 16.15 -10.83 4.94
N PRO A 211 17.10 -11.15 5.83
CA PRO A 211 18.32 -10.36 5.99
C PRO A 211 19.22 -10.36 4.74
#